data_AF-A0A0F9KXZ2-F1
#
_entry.id   AF-A0A0F9KXZ2-F1
#
_cell.length_a   1.000
_cell.length_b   1.000
_cell.length_c   1.000
_cell.angle_alpha   90.00
_cell.angle_beta   90.00
_cell.angle_gamma   90.00
#
_symmetry.space_group_name_H-M   'P 1'
#
loop_
_entity.id
_entity.type
_entity.pdbx_description
1 polymer ?
#
loop_
_entity_poly.entity_id
_entity_poly.type
_entity_poly.pdbx_seq_one_letter_code
_entity_poly.pdbx_strand_id
1 'polypeptide(L)'
;MKALQTAEMQLREKLEGDGWRVTHRGWPDFACVRDGEMIFVEVKRYRGENLKKDQHYILTNLAKLGLDCFKWSPDNGFEQISATTPMPITGRHRGKLGKRLTWEERLAKLSPKRQEEILADKAKGITWFL
;
A
#
# COMPACT_ATOMS: atom_id res chain seq x y z
N MET A 1 -28.28 12.97 30.76
CA MET A 1 -27.44 13.74 29.82
C MET A 1 -26.96 12.79 28.73
N LYS A 2 -27.47 12.87 27.50
CA LYS A 2 -26.84 12.18 26.36
C LYS A 2 -25.55 12.92 26.06
N ALA A 3 -24.41 12.24 26.17
CA ALA A 3 -23.13 12.81 25.72
C ALA A 3 -23.31 13.32 24.28
N LEU A 4 -22.84 14.53 23.98
CA LEU A 4 -22.68 15.01 22.61
C LEU A 4 -21.75 14.01 21.90
N GLN A 5 -22.33 13.06 21.16
CA GLN A 5 -21.55 12.18 20.31
C GLN A 5 -20.94 13.04 19.21
N THR A 6 -19.61 13.00 19.09
CA THR A 6 -18.90 13.70 18.03
C THR A 6 -19.34 13.18 16.66
N ALA A 7 -19.26 14.02 15.62
CA ALA A 7 -19.56 13.61 14.25
C ALA A 7 -18.76 12.37 13.81
N GLU A 8 -17.52 12.23 14.28
CA GLU A 8 -16.69 11.04 14.04
C GLU A 8 -17.29 9.76 14.63
N MET A 9 -17.90 9.84 15.81
CA MET A 9 -18.53 8.70 16.45
C MET A 9 -19.79 8.28 15.70
N GLN A 10 -20.61 9.25 15.29
CA GLN A 10 -21.80 8.99 14.47
C GLN A 10 -21.43 8.37 13.13
N LEU A 11 -20.37 8.87 12.48
CA LEU A 11 -19.88 8.31 11.22
C LEU A 11 -19.35 6.89 11.40
N ARG A 12 -18.58 6.64 12.47
CA ARG A 12 -18.09 5.30 12.79
C ARG A 12 -19.26 4.32 12.97
N GLU A 13 -20.23 4.66 13.82
CA GLU A 13 -21.39 3.81 14.06
C GLU A 13 -22.15 3.50 12.77
N LYS A 14 -22.32 4.53 11.92
CA LYS A 14 -22.94 4.35 10.60
C LYS A 14 -22.14 3.38 9.71
N LEU A 15 -20.84 3.61 9.54
CA LEU A 15 -20.00 2.80 8.66
C LEU A 15 -19.86 1.36 9.18
N GLU A 16 -19.65 1.18 10.48
CA GLU A 16 -19.58 -0.16 11.10
C GLU A 16 -20.95 -0.87 11.00
N GLY A 17 -22.06 -0.16 11.17
CA GLY A 17 -23.42 -0.69 10.94
C GLY A 17 -23.68 -1.09 9.49
N ASP A 18 -23.08 -0.39 8.53
CA ASP A 18 -23.09 -0.70 7.10
C ASP A 18 -22.08 -1.82 6.73
N GLY A 19 -21.40 -2.42 7.72
CA GLY A 19 -20.48 -3.56 7.53
C GLY A 19 -19.05 -3.18 7.13
N TRP A 20 -18.70 -1.90 7.16
CA TRP A 20 -17.34 -1.44 6.89
C TRP A 20 -16.44 -1.68 8.09
N ARG A 21 -15.19 -2.07 7.84
CA ARG A 21 -14.15 -2.03 8.87
C ARG A 21 -13.56 -0.62 8.95
N VAL A 22 -13.93 0.12 9.98
CA VAL A 22 -13.41 1.47 10.22
C VAL A 22 -12.07 1.40 10.97
N THR A 23 -11.08 2.15 10.49
CA THR A 23 -9.84 2.41 11.24
C THR A 23 -9.51 3.89 11.20
N HIS A 24 -9.08 4.44 12.34
CA HIS A 24 -8.51 5.80 12.44
C HIS A 24 -6.98 5.76 12.53
N ARG A 25 -6.39 4.57 12.33
CA ARG A 25 -4.96 4.29 12.47
C ARG A 25 -4.47 3.55 11.24
N GLY A 26 -3.15 3.59 11.04
CA GLY A 26 -2.51 2.84 9.98
C GLY A 26 -2.46 3.54 8.63
N TRP A 27 -2.85 4.82 8.57
CA TRP A 27 -2.52 5.65 7.41
C TRP A 27 -1.00 5.77 7.29
N PRO A 28 -0.42 5.67 6.08
CA PRO A 28 1.01 5.91 5.85
C PRO A 28 1.45 7.28 6.32
N ASP A 29 2.73 7.37 6.69
CA ASP A 29 3.37 8.63 7.05
C ASP A 29 3.39 9.62 5.87
N PHE A 30 3.54 9.12 4.64
CA PHE A 30 3.54 9.93 3.43
C PHE A 30 2.62 9.38 2.35
N ALA A 31 1.88 10.29 1.72
CA ALA A 31 1.20 10.10 0.45
C ALA A 31 1.81 11.07 -0.57
N CYS A 32 2.53 10.54 -1.55
CA CYS A 32 3.29 11.34 -2.51
C CYS A 32 2.63 11.27 -3.89
N VAL A 33 2.58 12.39 -4.59
CA VAL A 33 2.03 12.48 -5.95
C VAL A 33 3.07 13.09 -6.87
N ARG A 34 3.28 12.48 -8.04
CA ARG A 34 4.16 13.00 -9.09
C ARG A 34 3.69 12.50 -10.45
N ASP A 35 3.52 13.40 -11.42
CA ASP A 35 3.19 13.06 -12.82
C ASP A 35 1.99 12.10 -12.98
N GLY A 36 0.97 12.23 -12.12
CA GLY A 36 -0.21 11.37 -12.12
C GLY A 36 -0.03 10.01 -11.44
N GLU A 37 1.19 9.70 -10.97
CA GLU A 37 1.46 8.56 -10.09
C GLU A 37 1.24 8.97 -8.63
N MET A 38 0.70 8.05 -7.83
CA MET A 38 0.55 8.20 -6.38
C MET A 38 1.21 7.02 -5.68
N ILE A 39 2.07 7.31 -4.70
CA ILE A 39 2.69 6.31 -3.85
C ILE A 39 2.40 6.58 -2.37
N PHE A 40 2.42 5.53 -1.56
CA PHE A 40 2.26 5.58 -0.12
C PHE A 40 3.49 5.01 0.57
N VAL A 41 4.03 5.72 1.56
CA VAL A 41 5.26 5.32 2.24
C VAL A 41 5.05 5.37 3.75
N GLU A 42 5.31 4.25 4.41
CA GLU A 42 5.49 4.17 5.86
C GLU A 42 6.98 4.19 6.18
N VAL A 43 7.38 5.07 7.09
CA VAL A 43 8.77 5.23 7.52
C VAL A 43 9.02 4.46 8.81
N LYS A 44 10.15 3.75 8.82
CA LYS A 44 10.68 3.03 9.97
C LYS A 44 12.08 3.53 10.29
N ARG A 45 12.46 3.42 11.57
CA ARG A 45 13.77 3.91 12.03
C ARG A 45 14.91 3.04 11.51
N TYR A 46 14.65 1.75 11.34
CA TYR A 46 15.59 0.75 10.84
C TYR A 46 14.86 -0.44 10.22
N ARG A 47 15.54 -1.23 9.38
CA ARG A 47 14.97 -2.29 8.54
C ARG A 47 14.13 -3.35 9.24
N GLY A 48 14.50 -3.69 10.47
CA GLY A 48 13.87 -4.73 11.30
C GLY A 48 12.59 -4.30 11.99
N GLU A 49 12.23 -3.02 11.93
CA GLU A 49 10.97 -2.54 12.50
C GLU A 49 9.80 -2.94 11.58
N ASN A 50 8.86 -3.69 12.15
CA ASN A 50 7.69 -4.19 11.42
C ASN A 50 6.59 -3.13 11.33
N LEU A 51 5.74 -3.25 10.28
CA LEU A 51 4.49 -2.51 10.21
C LEU A 51 3.58 -2.90 11.38
N LYS A 52 2.92 -1.92 12.00
CA LYS A 52 1.84 -2.20 12.95
C LYS A 52 0.67 -2.85 12.22
N LYS A 53 -0.17 -3.57 12.97
CA LYS A 53 -1.31 -4.31 12.40
C LYS A 53 -2.21 -3.46 11.49
N ASP A 54 -2.56 -2.24 11.91
CA ASP A 54 -3.42 -1.35 11.12
C ASP A 54 -2.69 -0.76 9.91
N GLN A 55 -1.39 -0.45 10.03
CA GLN A 55 -0.54 0.01 8.91
C GLN A 55 -0.45 -1.06 7.83
N HIS A 56 -0.14 -2.30 8.24
CA HIS A 56 -0.11 -3.43 7.34
C HIS A 56 -1.48 -3.65 6.68
N TYR A 57 -2.57 -3.56 7.43
CA TYR A 57 -3.91 -3.71 6.88
C TYR A 57 -4.21 -2.67 5.80
N ILE A 58 -3.96 -1.39 6.07
CA ILE A 58 -4.24 -0.31 5.12
C ILE A 58 -3.35 -0.39 3.89
N LEU A 59 -2.02 -0.47 4.08
CA LEU A 59 -1.07 -0.49 2.97
C LEU A 59 -1.26 -1.71 2.07
N THR A 60 -1.56 -2.89 2.62
CA THR A 60 -1.87 -4.06 1.81
C THR A 60 -3.18 -3.90 1.03
N ASN A 61 -4.22 -3.25 1.59
CA ASN A 61 -5.46 -3.02 0.86
C ASN A 61 -5.28 -1.96 -0.24
N LEU A 62 -4.51 -0.90 0.01
CA LEU A 62 -4.13 0.07 -1.03
C LEU A 62 -3.34 -0.62 -2.16
N ALA A 63 -2.36 -1.46 -1.81
CA ALA A 63 -1.62 -2.24 -2.80
C ALA A 63 -2.51 -3.19 -3.63
N LYS A 64 -3.54 -3.78 -3.02
CA LYS A 64 -4.55 -4.60 -3.75
C LYS A 64 -5.38 -3.79 -4.74
N LEU A 65 -5.58 -2.50 -4.49
CA LEU A 65 -6.26 -1.59 -5.41
C LEU A 65 -5.33 -1.06 -6.51
N GLY A 66 -4.07 -1.51 -6.55
CA GLY A 66 -3.09 -1.13 -7.58
C GLY A 66 -2.29 0.13 -7.24
N LEU A 67 -2.33 0.60 -6.00
CA LEU A 67 -1.53 1.74 -5.55
C LEU A 67 -0.17 1.26 -5.04
N ASP A 68 0.89 1.94 -5.43
CA ASP A 68 2.23 1.60 -4.97
C ASP A 68 2.42 1.98 -3.50
N CYS A 69 2.78 0.98 -2.70
CA CYS A 69 2.93 1.11 -1.25
C CYS A 69 4.29 0.58 -0.83
N PHE A 70 4.99 1.33 0.03
CA PHE A 70 6.34 1.00 0.48
C PHE A 70 6.48 1.13 2.00
N LYS A 71 7.35 0.31 2.58
CA LYS A 71 8.02 0.58 3.86
C LYS A 71 9.40 1.14 3.54
N TRP A 72 9.82 2.20 4.19
CA TRP A 72 11.17 2.77 4.01
C TRP A 72 11.92 2.84 5.33
N SER A 73 13.23 2.60 5.29
CA SER A 73 14.14 2.85 6.42
C SER A 73 15.50 3.32 5.89
N PRO A 74 16.27 4.12 6.66
CA PRO A 74 17.53 4.68 6.17
C PRO A 74 18.60 3.62 5.88
N ASP A 75 18.55 2.47 6.55
CA ASP A 75 19.53 1.37 6.43
C ASP A 75 19.17 0.31 5.39
N ASN A 76 17.95 0.34 4.82
CA ASN A 76 17.49 -0.65 3.84
C ASN A 76 16.78 -0.06 2.61
N GLY A 77 16.48 1.24 2.62
CA GLY A 77 15.76 1.90 1.54
C GLY A 77 14.30 1.46 1.45
N PHE A 78 13.76 1.41 0.24
CA PHE A 78 12.37 1.08 -0.03
C PHE A 78 12.14 -0.44 -0.12
N GLU A 79 11.17 -0.93 0.65
CA GLU A 79 10.62 -2.28 0.60
C GLU A 79 9.18 -2.21 0.08
N GLN A 80 8.91 -2.82 -1.07
CA GLN A 80 7.57 -2.82 -1.65
C GLN A 80 6.60 -3.68 -0.84
N ILE A 81 5.42 -3.14 -0.55
CA ILE A 81 4.32 -3.85 0.11
C ILE A 81 3.46 -4.47 -0.99
N SER A 82 3.53 -5.79 -1.12
CA SER A 82 2.73 -6.53 -2.08
C SER A 82 1.36 -6.92 -1.52
N ALA A 83 0.36 -7.06 -2.39
CA ALA A 83 -0.93 -7.66 -2.06
C ALA A 83 -0.82 -9.10 -1.51
N THR A 84 0.32 -9.75 -1.75
CA THR A 84 0.65 -11.13 -1.33
C THR A 84 1.51 -11.19 -0.08
N THR A 85 1.96 -10.06 0.46
CA THR A 85 2.76 -10.01 1.68
C THR A 85 1.92 -10.68 2.77
N PRO A 86 2.35 -11.85 3.28
CA PRO A 86 1.60 -12.52 4.32
C PRO A 86 1.49 -11.55 5.48
N MET A 87 0.27 -11.32 5.99
CA MET A 87 0.17 -10.74 7.33
C MET A 87 1.05 -11.57 8.26
N PRO A 88 1.73 -11.02 9.27
CA PRO A 88 2.12 -11.82 10.41
C PRO A 88 0.82 -12.45 10.95
N ILE A 89 0.61 -13.73 10.63
CA ILE A 89 -0.71 -14.36 10.72
C ILE A 89 -1.01 -14.65 12.19
N THR A 90 -1.77 -13.77 12.83
CA THR A 90 -2.75 -14.17 13.83
C THR A 90 -4.13 -14.11 13.17
N GLY A 91 -4.55 -15.20 12.51
CA GLY A 91 -5.90 -15.37 11.95
C GLY A 91 -5.97 -15.37 10.42
N ARG A 92 -6.45 -16.49 9.85
CA ARG A 92 -6.58 -16.77 8.41
C ARG A 92 -7.84 -16.14 7.83
N HIS A 93 -7.75 -15.45 6.70
CA HIS A 93 -8.81 -15.40 5.69
C HIS A 93 -8.18 -15.58 4.30
N ARG A 94 -8.53 -16.69 3.61
CA ARG A 94 -8.12 -16.96 2.22
C ARG A 94 -9.14 -16.33 1.27
N GLY A 95 -8.84 -15.14 0.76
CA GLY A 95 -9.47 -14.65 -0.47
C GLY A 95 -8.76 -15.22 -1.70
N LYS A 96 -9.49 -15.51 -2.78
CA LYS A 96 -8.91 -15.97 -4.06
C LYS A 96 -7.99 -14.87 -4.61
N LEU A 97 -6.72 -15.19 -4.80
CA LEU A 97 -5.73 -14.32 -5.46
C LEU A 97 -6.09 -14.19 -6.94
N GLY A 98 -6.25 -12.96 -7.43
CA GLY A 98 -6.38 -12.69 -8.86
C GLY A 98 -5.12 -13.08 -9.65
N LYS A 99 -5.26 -13.25 -10.96
CA LYS A 99 -4.15 -13.62 -11.87
C LYS A 99 -3.05 -12.55 -11.81
N ARG A 100 -1.82 -12.99 -11.55
CA ARG A 100 -0.63 -12.13 -11.53
C ARG A 100 -0.25 -11.73 -12.96
N LEU A 101 -0.08 -10.44 -13.21
CA LEU A 101 0.40 -9.93 -14.49
C LEU A 101 1.91 -10.14 -14.63
N THR A 102 2.37 -10.51 -15.82
CA THR A 102 3.79 -10.60 -16.17
C THR A 102 4.44 -9.21 -16.22
N TRP A 103 5.77 -9.19 -16.30
CA TRP A 103 6.52 -7.93 -16.37
C TRP A 103 6.15 -7.13 -17.63
N GLU A 104 5.93 -7.83 -18.74
CA GLU A 104 5.50 -7.28 -20.02
C GLU A 104 4.07 -6.73 -19.95
N GLU A 105 3.15 -7.47 -19.32
CA GLU A 105 1.76 -7.04 -19.13
C GLU A 105 1.64 -5.80 -18.24
N ARG A 106 2.59 -5.61 -17.31
CA ARG A 106 2.66 -4.40 -16.46
C ARG A 106 3.27 -3.23 -17.21
N LEU A 107 4.36 -3.44 -17.93
CA LEU A 107 5.00 -2.42 -18.76
C LEU A 107 4.02 -1.85 -19.80
N ALA A 108 3.22 -2.73 -20.42
CA ALA A 108 2.24 -2.34 -21.44
C ALA A 108 1.11 -1.42 -20.92
N LYS A 109 0.91 -1.32 -19.60
CA LYS A 109 -0.07 -0.42 -18.99
C LYS A 109 0.46 0.99 -18.71
N LEU A 110 1.77 1.19 -18.84
CA LEU A 110 2.41 2.47 -18.60
C LEU A 110 2.39 3.34 -19.85
N SER A 111 2.53 4.65 -19.67
CA SER A 111 2.64 5.59 -20.79
C SER A 111 3.91 5.32 -21.62
N PRO A 112 3.93 5.64 -22.93
CA PRO A 112 5.10 5.39 -23.78
C PRO A 112 6.40 5.97 -23.23
N LYS A 113 6.34 7.21 -22.71
CA LYS A 113 7.48 7.87 -22.06
C LYS A 113 8.02 7.07 -20.88
N ARG A 114 7.14 6.50 -20.05
CA ARG A 114 7.52 5.72 -18.87
C ARG A 114 8.10 4.36 -19.26
N GLN A 115 7.58 3.74 -20.31
CA GLN A 115 8.15 2.52 -20.88
C GLN A 115 9.60 2.76 -21.33
N GLU A 116 9.86 3.88 -22.02
CA GLU A 116 11.19 4.26 -22.48
C GLU A 116 12.18 4.50 -21.32
N GLU A 117 11.77 5.23 -20.28
CA GLU A 117 12.60 5.46 -19.09
C GLU A 117 13.00 4.17 -18.39
N ILE A 118 12.02 3.27 -18.18
CA ILE A 118 12.25 2.00 -17.49
C ILE A 118 13.15 1.08 -18.32
N LEU A 119 12.97 1.05 -19.64
CA LEU A 119 13.82 0.27 -20.54
C LEU A 119 15.25 0.83 -20.58
N ALA A 120 15.40 2.16 -20.59
CA ALA A 120 16.70 2.82 -20.54
C ALA A 120 17.44 2.55 -19.22
N ASP A 121 16.74 2.52 -18.10
CA ASP A 121 17.30 2.19 -16.79
C ASP A 121 17.65 0.71 -16.65
N LYS A 122 16.81 -0.18 -17.21
CA LYS A 122 17.12 -1.61 -17.28
C LYS A 122 18.39 -1.87 -18.10
N ALA A 123 18.60 -1.14 -19.19
CA ALA A 123 19.83 -1.21 -19.99
C ALA A 123 21.07 -0.73 -19.22
N LYS A 124 20.89 0.11 -18.19
CA LYS A 124 21.94 0.55 -17.26
C LYS A 124 22.11 -0.39 -16.05
N GLY A 125 21.40 -1.52 -16.01
CA GLY A 125 21.43 -2.46 -14.89
C GLY A 125 20.63 -2.02 -13.66
N ILE A 126 19.77 -1.00 -13.80
CA ILE A 126 18.88 -0.53 -12.73
C ILE A 126 17.61 -1.38 -12.77
N THR A 127 17.31 -2.06 -11.67
CA THR A 127 16.18 -3.00 -11.60
C THR A 127 14.93 -2.31 -11.06
N TRP A 128 13.87 -2.31 -11.87
CA TRP A 128 12.53 -1.85 -11.47
C TRP A 128 11.62 -3.03 -11.16
N PHE A 129 10.89 -2.95 -10.04
CA PHE A 129 9.82 -3.88 -9.68
C PHE A 129 8.47 -3.27 -10.07
N LEU A 130 8.13 -3.40 -11.36
CA LEU A 130 6.79 -3.12 -11.87
C LEU A 130 5.83 -4.21 -11.42
#